data_AF-A0A645GAV5-F1
#
_entry.id   AF-A0A645GAV5-F1
#
_cell.length_a   1.000
_cell.length_b   1.000
_cell.length_c   1.000
_cell.angle_alpha   90.00
_cell.angle_beta   90.00
_cell.angle_gamma   90.00
#
_symmetry.space_group_name_H-M   'P 1'
#
loop_
_entity.id
_entity.type
_entity.pdbx_description
1 polymer ?
#
loop_
_entity_poly.entity_id
_entity_poly.type
_entity_poly.pdbx_seq_one_letter_code
_entity_poly.pdbx_strand_id
1 'polypeptide(L)'
;MRAACAEHGLTLTVEEGVDGFCMSSDHPVVTAMTAIANELTGENRVPFLMKGATYCRVIPNAIPFGPEMDNSAPAFPIGRGGIHQPDESFSIKEMLNATKIYVAALLELDAML
;
A
#
# COMPACT_ATOMS: atom_id res chain seq x y z
N MET A 1 -12.82 -22.00 10.72
CA MET A 1 -14.06 -21.39 10.17
C MET A 1 -15.13 -22.43 9.85
N ARG A 2 -14.92 -23.36 8.89
CA ARG A 2 -15.96 -24.34 8.50
C ARG A 2 -16.50 -25.18 9.67
N ALA A 3 -15.62 -25.73 10.50
CA ALA A 3 -16.01 -26.48 11.70
C ALA A 3 -16.85 -25.63 12.67
N ALA A 4 -16.40 -24.39 12.95
CA ALA A 4 -17.13 -23.46 13.81
C ALA A 4 -18.53 -23.10 13.27
N CYS A 5 -18.69 -22.92 11.95
CA CYS A 5 -20.02 -22.70 11.36
C CYS A 5 -20.93 -23.91 11.56
N ALA A 6 -20.41 -25.12 11.33
CA ALA A 6 -21.18 -26.36 11.45
C ALA A 6 -21.68 -26.61 12.90
N GLU A 7 -20.85 -26.29 13.90
CA GLU A 7 -21.22 -26.37 15.33
C GLU A 7 -22.44 -25.49 15.69
N HIS A 8 -22.71 -24.46 14.89
CA HIS A 8 -23.83 -23.53 15.08
C HIS A 8 -24.95 -23.71 14.04
N GLY A 9 -24.96 -24.81 13.27
CA GLY A 9 -25.98 -25.05 12.24
C GLY A 9 -25.89 -24.10 11.03
N LEU A 10 -24.75 -23.43 10.84
CA LEU A 10 -24.48 -22.54 9.71
C LEU A 10 -23.66 -23.26 8.63
N THR A 11 -23.90 -22.90 7.37
CA THR A 11 -23.10 -23.39 6.23
C THR A 11 -22.18 -22.28 5.73
N LEU A 12 -20.90 -22.60 5.56
CA LEU A 12 -19.91 -21.69 4.95
C LEU A 12 -19.64 -22.12 3.50
N THR A 13 -19.86 -21.20 2.57
CA THR A 13 -19.40 -21.31 1.18
C THR A 13 -18.25 -20.34 0.97
N VAL A 14 -17.21 -20.78 0.25
CA VAL A 14 -16.13 -19.90 -0.20
C VAL A 14 -16.36 -19.68 -1.68
N GLU A 15 -16.70 -18.45 -2.04
CA GLU A 15 -16.98 -18.08 -3.44
C GLU A 15 -15.71 -17.68 -4.18
N GLU A 16 -14.79 -16.99 -3.50
CA GLU A 16 -13.53 -16.53 -4.07
C GLU A 16 -12.38 -16.77 -3.08
N GLY A 17 -11.24 -17.19 -3.63
CA GLY A 17 -9.97 -17.32 -2.93
C GLY A 17 -8.87 -16.76 -3.81
N VAL A 18 -8.01 -15.93 -3.23
CA VAL A 18 -7.00 -15.17 -3.98
C VAL A 18 -5.67 -15.27 -3.25
N ASP A 19 -4.61 -15.51 -4.01
CA ASP A 19 -3.28 -15.55 -3.44
C ASP A 19 -2.79 -14.14 -3.08
N GLY A 20 -1.98 -14.07 -2.04
CA GLY A 20 -1.28 -12.85 -1.68
C GLY A 20 -0.16 -12.54 -2.67
N PHE A 21 0.30 -11.29 -2.65
CA PHE A 21 1.52 -10.88 -3.34
C PHE A 21 2.66 -10.74 -2.33
N CYS A 22 3.85 -11.22 -2.71
CA CYS A 22 5.08 -10.99 -1.99
C CYS A 22 6.22 -10.87 -2.99
N MET A 23 7.11 -9.89 -2.76
CA MET A 23 8.35 -9.72 -3.50
C MET A 23 9.48 -9.62 -2.48
N SER A 24 10.64 -10.17 -2.82
CA SER A 24 11.79 -10.14 -1.93
C SER A 24 12.26 -8.70 -1.67
N SER A 25 12.66 -8.40 -0.44
CA SER A 25 13.13 -7.06 -0.08
C SER A 25 14.47 -6.69 -0.73
N ASP A 26 15.23 -7.67 -1.19
CA ASP A 26 16.48 -7.50 -1.96
C ASP A 26 16.24 -7.36 -3.48
N HIS A 27 14.99 -7.41 -3.94
CA HIS A 27 14.68 -7.22 -5.35
C HIS A 27 15.15 -5.82 -5.79
N PRO A 28 15.82 -5.67 -6.96
CA PRO A 28 16.41 -4.39 -7.38
C PRO A 28 15.40 -3.24 -7.38
N VAL A 29 14.18 -3.49 -7.88
CA VAL A 29 13.10 -2.51 -7.90
C VAL A 29 12.65 -2.10 -6.49
N VAL A 30 12.55 -3.04 -5.54
CA VAL A 30 12.18 -2.74 -4.16
C VAL A 30 13.25 -1.88 -3.48
N THR A 31 14.52 -2.21 -3.73
CA THR A 31 15.66 -1.46 -3.22
C THR A 31 15.66 -0.03 -3.76
N ALA A 32 15.52 0.14 -5.08
CA ALA A 32 15.51 1.45 -5.74
C ALA A 32 14.35 2.33 -5.27
N MET A 33 13.12 1.78 -5.23
CA MET A 33 11.95 2.54 -4.79
C MET A 33 12.04 2.94 -3.31
N THR A 34 12.58 2.07 -2.45
CA THR A 34 12.82 2.40 -1.04
C THR A 34 13.83 3.55 -0.91
N ALA A 35 14.92 3.51 -1.69
CA ALA A 35 15.93 4.56 -1.69
C ALA A 35 15.35 5.91 -2.10
N ILE A 36 14.59 5.98 -3.20
CA ILE A 36 13.93 7.21 -3.66
C ILE A 36 12.97 7.76 -2.62
N ALA A 37 12.13 6.89 -2.04
CA ALA A 37 11.19 7.31 -1.01
C ALA A 37 11.93 7.94 0.19
N ASN A 38 12.99 7.29 0.67
CA ASN A 38 13.80 7.80 1.78
C ASN A 38 14.53 9.10 1.43
N GLU A 39 15.09 9.21 0.22
CA GLU A 39 15.76 10.43 -0.24
C GLU A 39 14.81 11.64 -0.24
N LEU A 40 13.60 11.46 -0.79
CA LEU A 40 12.64 12.55 -0.95
C LEU A 40 11.86 12.89 0.32
N THR A 41 11.73 11.95 1.24
CA THR A 41 11.07 12.16 2.54
C THR A 41 12.05 12.57 3.64
N GLY A 42 13.35 12.25 3.48
CA GLY A 42 14.34 12.38 4.54
C GLY A 42 14.22 11.33 5.64
N GLU A 43 13.45 10.26 5.39
CA GLU A 43 13.20 9.19 6.34
C GLU A 43 14.14 7.99 6.12
N ASN A 44 14.05 6.99 7.01
CA ASN A 44 14.81 5.75 6.92
C ASN A 44 13.88 4.53 7.02
N ARG A 45 12.93 4.45 6.06
CA ARG A 45 11.95 3.38 5.96
C ARG A 45 12.59 2.11 5.39
N VAL A 46 11.99 0.97 5.75
CA VAL A 46 12.32 -0.35 5.21
C VAL A 46 11.09 -0.94 4.50
N PRO A 47 11.26 -1.76 3.45
CA PRO A 47 10.14 -2.40 2.78
C PRO A 47 9.41 -3.36 3.73
N PHE A 48 8.09 -3.44 3.60
CA PHE A 48 7.24 -4.26 4.46
C PHE A 48 6.07 -4.85 3.68
N LEU A 49 5.41 -5.86 4.27
CA LEU A 49 4.17 -6.41 3.76
C LEU A 49 2.98 -5.72 4.42
N MET A 50 2.17 -5.03 3.62
CA MET A 50 0.91 -4.47 4.09
C MET A 50 -0.21 -5.51 4.03
N LYS A 51 -1.16 -5.41 4.96
CA LYS A 51 -2.42 -6.18 4.90
C LYS A 51 -3.39 -5.46 3.98
N GLY A 52 -3.26 -5.67 2.67
CA GLY A 52 -4.14 -5.09 1.66
C GLY A 52 -4.09 -5.86 0.34
N ALA A 53 -5.21 -5.91 -0.38
CA ALA A 53 -5.30 -6.51 -1.70
C ALA A 53 -5.10 -5.43 -2.76
N THR A 54 -3.85 -5.15 -3.12
CA THR A 54 -3.51 -4.19 -4.19
C THR A 54 -3.47 -4.90 -5.55
N TYR A 55 -3.37 -4.14 -6.65
CA TYR A 55 -3.33 -4.72 -8.00
C TYR A 55 -2.09 -5.57 -8.32
N CYS A 56 -1.03 -5.50 -7.51
CA CYS A 56 0.21 -6.24 -7.79
C CYS A 56 0.04 -7.77 -7.70
N ARG A 57 -1.03 -8.29 -7.08
CA ARG A 57 -1.34 -9.73 -7.10
C ARG A 57 -1.68 -10.26 -8.49
N VAL A 58 -2.12 -9.41 -9.42
CA VAL A 58 -2.55 -9.84 -10.76
C VAL A 58 -1.72 -9.22 -11.88
N ILE A 59 -1.02 -8.11 -11.65
CA ILE A 59 -0.16 -7.47 -12.64
C ILE A 59 1.27 -8.00 -12.45
N PRO A 60 1.84 -8.75 -13.42
CA PRO A 60 3.21 -9.23 -13.33
C PRO A 60 4.21 -8.08 -13.19
N ASN A 61 5.26 -8.28 -12.39
CA ASN A 61 6.31 -7.29 -12.14
C ASN A 61 5.84 -5.94 -11.55
N ALA A 62 4.62 -5.88 -11.02
CA ALA A 62 4.14 -4.72 -10.28
C ALA A 62 4.52 -4.80 -8.81
N ILE A 63 4.74 -3.63 -8.20
CA ILE A 63 4.94 -3.49 -6.74
C ILE A 63 3.93 -2.49 -6.17
N PRO A 64 3.47 -2.68 -4.93
CA PRO A 64 2.76 -1.64 -4.22
C PRO A 64 3.76 -0.54 -3.84
N PHE A 65 3.48 0.69 -4.25
CA PHE A 65 4.31 1.85 -3.95
C PHE A 65 3.43 3.09 -3.88
N GLY A 66 3.54 3.87 -2.81
CA GLY A 66 2.71 5.05 -2.63
C GLY A 66 2.82 5.66 -1.23
N PRO A 67 2.13 6.80 -1.01
CA PRO A 67 2.16 7.48 0.28
C PRO A 67 1.45 6.64 1.34
N GLU A 68 2.05 6.59 2.52
CA GLU A 68 1.35 6.22 3.74
C GLU A 68 0.75 7.47 4.34
N MET A 69 -0.55 7.46 4.68
CA MET A 69 -1.13 8.57 5.44
C MET A 69 -0.54 8.54 6.85
N ASP A 70 0.01 9.67 7.29
CA ASP A 70 0.52 9.79 8.66
C ASP A 70 -0.64 9.65 9.66
N ASN A 71 -0.69 8.50 10.33
CA ASN A 71 -1.69 8.20 11.34
C ASN A 71 -1.39 8.88 12.70
N SER A 72 -0.28 9.62 12.82
CA SER A 72 0.18 10.23 14.09
C SER A 72 -0.25 11.69 14.29
N ALA A 73 -0.63 12.41 13.23
CA ALA A 73 -1.33 13.69 13.32
C ALA A 73 -2.85 13.46 13.42
N PRO A 74 -3.66 14.32 14.09
CA PRO A 74 -5.11 14.19 14.03
C PRO A 74 -5.51 14.26 12.56
N ALA A 75 -5.95 13.10 12.04
CA ALA A 75 -5.88 12.80 10.62
C ALA A 75 -6.48 13.92 9.77
N PHE A 76 -7.54 14.55 10.24
CA PHE A 76 -8.17 15.70 9.62
C PHE A 76 -8.96 16.48 10.69
N PRO A 77 -9.50 17.69 10.40
CA PRO A 77 -10.48 18.34 11.27
C PRO A 77 -11.65 17.42 11.62
N ILE A 78 -12.37 17.72 12.72
CA ILE A 78 -13.56 16.95 13.14
C ILE A 78 -14.52 16.77 11.96
N GLY A 79 -15.03 15.55 11.78
CA GLY A 79 -15.98 15.21 10.71
C GLY A 79 -15.31 14.83 9.39
N ARG A 80 -14.02 14.47 9.41
CA ARG A 80 -13.28 13.97 8.25
C ARG A 80 -12.72 12.58 8.54
N GLY A 81 -12.89 11.67 7.59
CA GLY A 81 -12.50 10.27 7.72
C GLY A 81 -11.17 9.94 7.06
N GLY A 82 -10.58 8.82 7.47
CA GLY A 82 -9.48 8.17 6.73
C GLY A 82 -10.00 7.24 5.64
N ILE A 83 -9.11 6.43 5.08
CA ILE A 83 -9.44 5.47 4.02
C ILE A 83 -10.64 4.60 4.43
N HIS A 84 -11.65 4.53 3.56
CA HIS A 84 -12.91 3.79 3.75
C HIS A 84 -13.85 4.33 4.85
N GLN A 85 -13.66 5.56 5.33
CA GLN A 85 -14.54 6.20 6.32
C GLN A 85 -15.38 7.33 5.68
N PRO A 86 -16.51 7.73 6.29
CA PRO A 86 -17.27 8.90 5.85
C PRO A 86 -16.41 10.16 5.78
N ASP A 87 -16.67 11.02 4.80
CA ASP A 87 -15.90 12.24 4.57
C ASP A 87 -14.39 11.98 4.44
N GLU A 88 -14.02 10.88 3.78
CA GLU A 88 -12.64 10.50 3.47
C GLU A 88 -11.86 11.70 2.91
N SER A 89 -10.74 11.98 3.54
CA SER A 89 -9.95 13.17 3.26
C SER A 89 -8.49 12.80 3.04
N PHE A 90 -7.79 13.67 2.32
CA PHE A 90 -6.37 13.54 2.03
C PHE A 90 -5.68 14.90 2.06
N SER A 91 -4.48 14.98 2.62
CA SER A 91 -3.72 16.22 2.68
C SER A 91 -3.23 16.62 1.29
N ILE A 92 -3.59 17.83 0.82
CA ILE A 92 -3.10 18.35 -0.47
C ILE A 92 -1.56 18.39 -0.49
N LYS A 93 -0.94 18.75 0.64
CA LYS A 93 0.52 18.79 0.76
C LYS A 93 1.12 17.39 0.59
N GLU A 94 0.55 16.38 1.24
CA GLU A 94 1.02 15.00 1.09
C GLU A 94 0.78 14.48 -0.33
N MET A 95 -0.35 14.86 -0.95
CA MET A 95 -0.66 14.47 -2.33
C MET A 95 0.37 15.04 -3.31
N LEU A 96 0.74 16.31 -3.15
CA LEU A 96 1.78 16.94 -3.96
C LEU A 96 3.15 16.33 -3.70
N ASN A 97 3.48 15.96 -2.46
CA ASN A 97 4.74 15.28 -2.15
C ASN A 97 4.78 13.88 -2.76
N ALA A 98 3.71 13.09 -2.62
CA ALA A 98 3.56 11.79 -3.26
C ALA A 98 3.70 11.89 -4.78
N THR A 99 3.13 12.92 -5.39
CA THR A 99 3.25 13.16 -6.84
C THR A 99 4.72 13.32 -7.25
N LYS A 100 5.53 14.08 -6.49
CA LYS A 100 6.97 14.22 -6.76
C LYS A 100 7.69 12.88 -6.64
N ILE A 101 7.36 12.09 -5.62
CA ILE A 101 7.93 10.75 -5.42
C ILE A 101 7.58 9.84 -6.59
N TYR A 102 6.33 9.86 -7.08
CA TYR A 102 5.93 9.08 -8.24
C TYR A 102 6.66 9.48 -9.52
N VAL A 103 6.83 10.79 -9.76
CA VAL A 103 7.61 11.26 -10.93
C VAL A 103 9.05 10.77 -10.85
N ALA A 104 9.70 10.88 -9.70
CA ALA A 104 11.07 10.38 -9.50
C ALA A 104 11.16 8.85 -9.68
N ALA A 105 10.20 8.11 -9.11
CA ALA A 105 10.12 6.67 -9.25
C ALA A 105 9.98 6.23 -10.71
N LEU A 106 9.15 6.91 -11.50
CA LEU A 106 8.99 6.61 -12.93
C LEU A 106 10.28 6.85 -13.72
N LEU A 107 11.01 7.93 -13.42
CA LEU A 107 12.29 8.21 -14.07
C LEU A 107 13.35 7.16 -13.72
N GLU A 108 13.42 6.74 -12.46
CA GLU A 108 14.35 5.68 -12.05
C GLU A 108 13.99 4.35 -12.72
N LEU A 109 12.72 3.97 -12.71
CA LEU A 109 12.27 2.72 -13.34
C LEU A 109 12.57 2.70 -14.83
N ASP A 110 12.42 3.82 -15.54
CA ASP A 110 12.77 3.95 -16.96
C ASP A 110 14.28 3.77 -17.18
N ALA A 111 15.12 4.32 -16.30
CA ALA A 111 16.57 4.16 -16.36
C ALA A 111 17.06 2.73 -16.03
N MET A 112 16.22 1.90 -15.40
CA MET A 112 16.51 0.51 -15.06
C MET A 112 16.14 -0.50 -16.16
N LEU A 113 15.50 -0.05 -17.25
CA LEU A 113 15.15 -0.89 -18.42
C LEU A 113 16.36 -1.18 -19.32
#